data_AF-A0A7J3J9U2-F1
#
_entry.id   AF-A0A7J3J9U2-F1
#
_cell.length_a   1.000
_cell.length_b   1.000
_cell.length_c   1.000
_cell.angle_alpha   90.00
_cell.angle_beta   90.00
_cell.angle_gamma   90.00
#
_symmetry.space_group_name_H-M   'P 1'
#
loop_
_entity.id
_entity.type
_entity.pdbx_description
1 polymer ?
#
loop_
_entity_poly.entity_id
_entity_poly.type
_entity_poly.pdbx_seq_one_letter_code
_entity_poly.pdbx_strand_id
1 'polypeptide(L)'
;MTAAKEGFLFLLTFFLAATIFLPPQMASAETKTSAPQFAVRYIDNSYDVPLITKIVTNPYTGEPQTVTEGGNHVDNRTIEITIANPSTISDRTWFHYNLRVKGRYSSEWTTLFGANDSYAPQMSDSEYTTLTFFGSGADGFFGPEGAKIPAPMGGGVVDFQVAVLERSVVTYGDAHVQFGWGYKYIYTQISDWSSTQTVTIGDSQPTQNRVVPSVPAQTPSTQNPTSIVPSTAQPNNENGFLVGLGWERIAIIVLAVFVGVLVVLVGVLFRKVSKKSG
;
A
#
# COMPACT_ATOMS: atom_id res chain seq x y z
N MET A 1 -45.99 -24.42 -36.51
CA MET A 1 -44.89 -24.68 -35.54
C MET A 1 -43.51 -24.31 -36.08
N THR A 2 -43.31 -24.31 -37.41
CA THR A 2 -42.04 -23.94 -38.09
C THR A 2 -41.66 -22.47 -37.91
N ALA A 3 -42.62 -21.54 -38.04
CA ALA A 3 -42.37 -20.10 -37.90
C ALA A 3 -41.84 -19.66 -36.51
N ALA A 4 -42.20 -20.39 -35.45
CA ALA A 4 -41.72 -20.08 -34.09
C ALA A 4 -40.24 -20.47 -33.89
N LYS A 5 -39.77 -21.53 -34.57
CA LYS A 5 -38.36 -21.95 -34.50
C LYS A 5 -37.45 -21.01 -35.28
N GLU A 6 -37.90 -20.51 -36.42
CA GLU A 6 -37.14 -19.57 -37.24
C GLU A 6 -36.99 -18.20 -36.56
N GLY A 7 -38.03 -17.70 -35.89
CA GLY A 7 -37.97 -16.46 -35.11
C GLY A 7 -37.00 -16.53 -33.93
N PHE A 8 -36.96 -17.67 -33.22
CA PHE A 8 -36.02 -17.87 -32.10
C PHE A 8 -34.56 -17.90 -32.57
N LEU A 9 -34.29 -18.56 -33.69
CA LEU A 9 -32.93 -18.64 -34.26
C LEU A 9 -32.43 -17.25 -34.70
N PHE A 10 -33.30 -16.44 -35.31
CA PHE A 10 -32.95 -15.08 -35.71
C PHE A 10 -32.63 -14.18 -34.51
N LEU A 11 -33.41 -14.29 -33.43
CA LEU A 11 -33.21 -13.52 -32.21
C LEU A 11 -31.89 -13.91 -31.52
N LEU A 12 -31.60 -15.21 -31.41
CA LEU A 12 -30.35 -15.72 -30.84
C LEU A 12 -29.13 -15.23 -31.66
N THR A 13 -29.24 -15.25 -32.99
CA THR A 13 -28.17 -14.81 -33.89
C THR A 13 -27.93 -13.31 -33.78
N PHE A 14 -28.99 -12.52 -33.63
CA PHE A 14 -28.92 -11.07 -33.40
C PHE A 14 -28.26 -10.73 -32.05
N PHE A 15 -28.60 -11.46 -30.98
CA PHE A 15 -27.94 -11.28 -29.68
C PHE A 15 -26.46 -11.63 -29.70
N LEU A 16 -26.07 -12.72 -30.37
CA LEU A 16 -24.66 -13.09 -30.53
C LEU A 16 -23.89 -12.05 -31.35
N ALA A 17 -24.49 -11.53 -32.43
CA ALA A 17 -23.88 -10.49 -33.25
C ALA A 17 -23.74 -9.16 -32.49
N ALA A 18 -24.71 -8.81 -31.65
CA ALA A 18 -24.68 -7.58 -30.86
C ALA A 18 -23.56 -7.57 -29.80
N THR A 19 -23.20 -8.74 -29.24
CA THR A 19 -22.09 -8.83 -28.28
C THR A 19 -20.70 -8.60 -28.88
N ILE A 20 -20.55 -8.71 -30.20
CA ILE A 20 -19.26 -8.53 -30.89
C ILE A 20 -18.92 -7.03 -31.06
N PHE A 21 -19.90 -6.13 -30.93
CA PHE A 21 -19.73 -4.69 -31.12
C PHE A 21 -19.48 -3.87 -29.84
N LEU A 22 -19.22 -4.52 -28.70
CA LEU A 22 -18.70 -3.79 -27.57
C LEU A 22 -17.27 -3.34 -27.91
N PRO A 23 -16.98 -2.03 -28.01
CA PRO A 23 -15.61 -1.58 -28.21
C PRO A 23 -14.76 -2.18 -27.08
N PRO A 24 -13.55 -2.66 -27.38
CA PRO A 24 -12.67 -3.14 -26.32
C PRO A 24 -12.52 -2.01 -25.31
N GLN A 25 -12.95 -2.26 -24.07
CA GLN A 25 -12.59 -1.37 -22.98
C GLN A 25 -11.08 -1.46 -22.88
N MET A 26 -10.41 -0.46 -23.45
CA MET A 26 -9.00 -0.26 -23.17
C MET A 26 -8.94 0.13 -21.71
N ALA A 27 -8.68 -0.86 -20.86
CA ALA A 27 -8.34 -0.61 -19.47
C ALA A 27 -7.14 0.33 -19.53
N SER A 28 -7.34 1.59 -19.12
CA SER A 28 -6.23 2.50 -18.91
C SER A 28 -5.35 1.84 -17.87
N ALA A 29 -4.16 1.42 -18.25
CA ALA A 29 -3.20 0.86 -17.31
C ALA A 29 -2.79 2.01 -16.38
N GLU A 30 -3.48 2.12 -15.23
CA GLU A 30 -3.02 3.01 -14.17
C GLU A 30 -1.58 2.61 -13.84
N THR A 31 -0.66 3.56 -13.98
CA THR A 31 0.75 3.34 -13.69
C THR A 31 0.91 3.17 -12.18
N LYS A 32 0.83 1.92 -11.74
CA LYS A 32 1.08 1.53 -10.35
C LYS A 32 2.47 2.00 -9.92
N THR A 33 2.55 2.63 -8.75
CA THR A 33 3.83 3.04 -8.15
C THR A 33 4.78 1.85 -8.00
N SER A 34 6.05 2.03 -8.37
CA SER A 34 7.07 1.01 -8.20
C SER A 34 7.37 0.77 -6.72
N ALA A 35 7.84 -0.44 -6.41
CA ALA A 35 8.30 -0.76 -5.06
C ALA A 35 9.47 0.14 -4.66
N PRO A 36 9.51 0.67 -3.42
CA PRO A 36 10.55 1.59 -3.00
C PRO A 36 11.88 0.85 -2.76
N GLN A 37 12.99 1.53 -3.03
CA GLN A 37 14.30 1.10 -2.57
C GLN A 37 14.50 1.54 -1.13
N PHE A 38 15.11 0.69 -0.31
CA PHE A 38 15.37 1.00 1.09
C PHE A 38 16.57 0.23 1.63
N ALA A 39 17.13 0.75 2.72
CA ALA A 39 18.19 0.14 3.50
C ALA A 39 17.80 0.11 4.98
N VAL A 40 18.27 -0.91 5.70
CA VAL A 40 18.04 -1.05 7.14
C VAL A 40 19.38 -1.20 7.84
N ARG A 41 19.52 -0.56 8.99
CA ARG A 41 20.72 -0.61 9.83
C ARG A 41 20.33 -0.79 11.28
N TYR A 42 21.04 -1.67 11.99
CA TYR A 42 21.03 -1.75 13.44
C TYR A 42 22.24 -0.98 14.00
N ILE A 43 22.01 -0.19 15.03
CA ILE A 43 23.05 0.60 15.72
C ILE A 43 22.95 0.26 17.19
N ASP A 44 24.07 -0.08 17.81
CA ASP A 44 24.17 -0.35 19.23
C ASP A 44 25.14 0.62 19.87
N ASN A 45 24.61 1.62 20.56
CA ASN A 45 25.39 2.58 21.34
C ASN A 45 25.23 2.32 22.85
N SER A 46 24.85 1.10 23.25
CA SER A 46 24.65 0.75 24.65
C SER A 46 25.98 0.77 25.41
N TYR A 47 25.93 1.12 26.70
CA TYR A 47 27.11 1.20 27.55
C TYR A 47 26.81 0.89 29.01
N ASP A 48 27.81 0.42 29.74
CA ASP A 48 27.70 0.18 31.18
C ASP A 48 28.21 1.39 31.96
N VAL A 49 27.39 1.88 32.88
CA VAL A 49 27.83 2.82 33.92
C VAL A 49 28.47 1.99 35.04
N PRO A 50 29.76 2.17 35.36
CA PRO A 50 30.42 1.36 36.36
C PRO A 50 29.83 1.58 37.76
N LEU A 51 29.89 0.55 38.61
CA LEU A 51 29.55 0.68 40.02
C LEU A 51 30.60 1.55 40.71
N ILE A 52 30.16 2.49 41.54
CA ILE A 52 31.06 3.31 42.35
C ILE A 52 31.01 2.78 43.77
N THR A 53 32.15 2.32 44.27
CA THR A 53 32.29 1.88 45.68
C THR A 53 33.00 2.97 46.47
N LYS A 54 32.38 3.42 47.57
CA LYS A 54 32.95 4.43 48.47
C LYS A 54 32.99 3.88 49.89
N ILE A 55 33.99 4.31 50.65
CA ILE A 55 34.03 4.07 52.09
C ILE A 55 33.44 5.31 52.76
N VAL A 56 32.36 5.13 53.51
CA VAL A 56 31.68 6.18 54.27
C VAL A 56 31.75 5.83 55.74
N THR A 57 32.14 6.78 56.59
CA THR A 57 32.16 6.57 58.04
C THR A 57 30.73 6.65 58.59
N ASN A 58 30.29 5.63 59.33
CA ASN A 58 28.98 5.64 59.97
C ASN A 58 28.94 6.72 61.07
N PRO A 59 27.99 7.67 61.02
CA PRO A 59 27.97 8.82 61.95
C PRO A 59 27.61 8.43 63.40
N TYR A 60 27.04 7.24 63.63
CA TYR A 60 26.62 6.78 64.94
C TYR A 60 27.64 5.85 65.61
N THR A 61 28.42 5.10 64.82
CA THR A 61 29.40 4.13 65.35
C THR A 61 30.85 4.54 65.13
N GLY A 62 31.13 5.46 64.20
CA GLY A 62 32.49 5.84 63.81
C GLY A 62 33.23 4.80 62.97
N GLU A 63 32.60 3.65 62.68
CA GLU A 63 33.21 2.59 61.90
C GLU A 63 33.13 2.87 60.38
N PRO A 64 34.16 2.52 59.59
CA PRO A 64 34.10 2.64 58.15
C PRO A 64 33.13 1.62 57.56
N GLN A 65 32.25 2.06 56.66
CA GLN A 65 31.30 1.21 55.96
C GLN A 65 31.52 1.34 54.45
N THR A 66 31.54 0.21 53.74
CA THR A 66 31.52 0.20 52.28
C THR A 66 30.10 0.44 51.78
N VAL A 67 29.91 1.49 50.99
CA VAL A 67 28.66 1.80 50.30
C VAL A 67 28.92 1.67 48.81
N THR A 68 28.13 0.81 48.16
CA THR A 68 28.15 0.65 46.72
C THR A 68 26.96 1.40 46.14
N GLU A 69 27.24 2.39 45.30
CA GLU A 69 26.24 3.23 44.65
C GLU A 69 26.34 3.08 43.13
N GLY A 70 25.19 3.06 42.47
CA GLY A 70 25.11 3.04 41.02
C GLY A 70 25.41 1.68 40.40
N GLY A 71 25.91 1.71 39.16
CA GLY A 71 25.94 0.55 38.28
C GLY A 71 24.63 0.38 37.52
N ASN A 72 24.62 0.67 36.22
CA ASN A 72 23.48 0.34 35.38
C ASN A 72 23.90 0.19 33.92
N HIS A 73 23.19 -0.66 33.18
CA HIS A 73 23.33 -0.78 31.74
C HIS A 73 22.41 0.23 31.06
N VAL A 74 22.96 1.08 30.21
CA VAL A 74 22.18 1.99 29.37
C VAL A 74 21.99 1.32 28.02
N ASP A 75 20.78 0.81 27.78
CA ASP A 75 20.35 0.30 26.47
C ASP A 75 20.12 1.47 25.52
N ASN A 76 20.95 1.58 24.47
CA ASN A 76 20.86 2.62 23.45
C ASN A 76 21.00 2.00 22.06
N ARG A 77 20.10 1.06 21.78
CA ARG A 77 19.98 0.40 20.49
C ARG A 77 18.98 1.13 19.60
N THR A 78 19.27 1.25 18.31
CA THR A 78 18.32 1.77 17.32
C THR A 78 18.30 0.94 16.04
N ILE A 79 17.14 0.88 15.39
CA ILE A 79 17.01 0.41 14.02
C ILE A 79 16.62 1.62 13.17
N GLU A 80 17.42 1.90 12.13
CA GLU A 80 17.15 2.96 11.16
C GLU A 80 16.81 2.34 9.81
N ILE A 81 15.67 2.75 9.26
CA ILE A 81 15.18 2.35 7.94
C ILE A 81 15.18 3.59 7.06
N THR A 82 16.06 3.63 6.06
CA THR A 82 16.13 4.74 5.09
C THR A 82 15.50 4.29 3.79
N ILE A 83 14.48 5.01 3.35
CA ILE A 83 13.65 4.69 2.18
C ILE A 83 13.86 5.78 1.14
N ALA A 84 14.14 5.40 -0.11
CA ALA A 84 14.20 6.34 -1.23
C ALA A 84 12.79 6.79 -1.60
N ASN A 85 12.58 8.10 -1.67
CA ASN A 85 11.29 8.68 -2.01
C ASN A 85 11.08 8.60 -3.54
N PRO A 86 9.86 8.26 -4.03
CA PRO A 86 9.57 8.32 -5.45
C PRO A 86 9.81 9.73 -6.02
N SER A 87 10.45 9.82 -7.18
CA SER A 87 10.77 11.09 -7.84
C SER A 87 9.56 11.82 -8.42
N THR A 88 8.42 11.12 -8.54
CA THR A 88 7.17 11.65 -9.09
C THR A 88 6.18 11.88 -7.95
N ILE A 89 6.17 13.11 -7.44
CA ILE A 89 5.16 13.56 -6.49
C ILE A 89 4.14 14.38 -7.27
N SER A 90 2.94 13.85 -7.48
CA SER A 90 1.81 14.69 -7.90
C SER A 90 1.42 15.60 -6.74
N ASP A 91 1.09 16.84 -7.07
CA ASP A 91 0.72 17.93 -6.15
C ASP A 91 -0.49 17.62 -5.25
N ARG A 92 -1.25 16.57 -5.55
CA ARG A 92 -2.46 16.16 -4.81
C ARG A 92 -2.37 14.80 -4.13
N THR A 93 -1.20 14.16 -4.15
CA THR A 93 -1.03 12.81 -3.65
C THR A 93 -0.07 12.81 -2.47
N TRP A 94 -0.52 12.28 -1.34
CA TRP A 94 0.35 12.06 -0.19
C TRP A 94 0.82 10.61 -0.17
N PHE A 95 2.13 10.42 -0.22
CA PHE A 95 2.72 9.10 -0.09
C PHE A 95 3.02 8.80 1.38
N HIS A 96 2.67 7.59 1.80
CA HIS A 96 3.02 7.05 3.11
C HIS A 96 3.74 5.72 2.90
N TYR A 97 4.40 5.20 3.93
CA TYR A 97 5.05 3.90 3.87
C TYR A 97 4.31 2.87 4.69
N ASN A 98 4.05 1.73 4.06
CA ASN A 98 3.69 0.51 4.75
C ASN A 98 4.96 -0.30 5.01
N LEU A 99 5.17 -0.67 6.27
CA LEU A 99 6.32 -1.46 6.69
C LEU A 99 5.82 -2.77 7.26
N ARG A 100 6.46 -3.88 6.87
CA ARG A 100 6.26 -5.17 7.51
C ARG A 100 7.58 -5.81 7.88
N VAL A 101 7.54 -6.58 8.96
CA VAL A 101 8.69 -7.28 9.51
C VAL A 101 8.38 -8.75 9.69
N LYS A 102 9.42 -9.58 9.62
CA LYS A 102 9.32 -11.00 9.91
C LYS A 102 10.57 -11.44 10.65
N GLY A 103 10.38 -11.90 11.88
CA GLY A 103 11.48 -12.49 12.65
C GLY A 103 11.89 -13.84 12.07
N ARG A 104 13.16 -14.24 12.26
CA ARG A 104 13.73 -15.51 11.78
C ARG A 104 12.87 -16.76 12.02
N TYR A 105 12.18 -16.80 13.17
CA TYR A 105 11.36 -17.94 13.59
C TYR A 105 9.87 -17.77 13.29
N SER A 106 9.48 -16.64 12.67
CA SER A 106 8.11 -16.40 12.22
C SER A 106 7.93 -16.89 10.78
N SER A 107 6.86 -17.63 10.52
CA SER A 107 6.41 -17.90 9.14
C SER A 107 5.69 -16.70 8.54
N GLU A 108 5.07 -15.88 9.38
CA GLU A 108 4.19 -14.79 8.97
C GLU A 108 4.87 -13.43 9.05
N TRP A 109 4.51 -12.56 8.11
CA TRP A 109 4.85 -11.14 8.17
C TRP A 109 3.91 -10.41 9.11
N THR A 110 4.46 -9.54 9.96
CA THR A 110 3.71 -8.60 10.79
C THR A 110 3.78 -7.22 10.16
N THR A 111 2.64 -6.69 9.75
CA THR A 111 2.51 -5.30 9.28
C THR A 111 2.59 -4.35 10.46
N LEU A 112 3.51 -3.39 10.41
CA LEU A 112 3.69 -2.36 11.44
C LEU A 112 2.77 -1.16 11.22
N PHE A 113 2.50 -0.82 9.95
CA PHE A 113 1.61 0.29 9.58
C PHE A 113 0.54 -0.25 8.62
N GLY A 114 -0.70 -0.36 9.05
CA GLY A 114 -1.77 -0.86 8.20
C GLY A 114 -2.12 0.11 7.06
N ALA A 115 -2.62 -0.41 5.94
CA ALA A 115 -3.21 0.43 4.89
C ALA A 115 -4.52 1.11 5.32
N ASN A 116 -5.02 0.88 6.54
CA ASN A 116 -6.13 1.65 7.12
C ASN A 116 -5.65 2.53 8.28
N ASP A 117 -4.35 2.54 8.51
CA ASP A 117 -3.77 3.21 9.65
C ASP A 117 -3.54 4.68 9.31
N SER A 118 -4.13 5.57 10.09
CA SER A 118 -3.85 7.01 10.03
C SER A 118 -2.42 7.34 10.44
N TYR A 119 -1.74 6.37 11.06
CA TYR A 119 -0.41 6.47 11.62
C TYR A 119 0.70 5.92 10.72
N ALA A 120 0.41 5.59 9.46
CA ALA A 120 1.47 5.26 8.52
C ALA A 120 2.42 6.47 8.39
N PRO A 121 3.75 6.26 8.42
CA PRO A 121 4.69 7.36 8.31
C PRO A 121 4.58 8.03 6.95
N GLN A 122 4.37 9.35 6.97
CA GLN A 122 4.32 10.17 5.77
C GLN A 122 5.72 10.27 5.14
N MET A 123 5.77 10.25 3.82
CA MET A 123 6.98 10.54 3.06
C MET A 123 7.46 11.98 3.35
N SER A 124 8.78 12.15 3.52
CA SER A 124 9.41 13.46 3.69
C SER A 124 9.50 14.23 2.37
N ASP A 125 9.78 15.54 2.44
CA ASP A 125 10.06 16.38 1.26
C ASP A 125 11.51 16.21 0.73
N SER A 126 12.28 15.30 1.31
CA SER A 126 13.67 15.02 0.91
C SER A 126 13.74 13.90 -0.14
N GLU A 127 14.95 13.58 -0.62
CA GLU A 127 15.17 12.39 -1.47
C GLU A 127 14.93 11.07 -0.71
N TYR A 128 15.06 11.11 0.63
CA TYR A 128 14.89 9.95 1.49
C TYR A 128 14.03 10.25 2.71
N THR A 129 13.29 9.24 3.15
CA THR A 129 12.59 9.20 4.43
C THR A 129 13.31 8.23 5.38
N THR A 130 13.63 8.66 6.59
CA THR A 130 14.25 7.80 7.61
C THR A 130 13.27 7.53 8.73
N LEU A 131 13.02 6.26 9.02
CA LEU A 131 12.25 5.79 10.17
C LEU A 131 13.21 5.26 11.23
N THR A 132 13.05 5.72 12.46
CA THR A 132 13.90 5.31 13.59
C THR A 132 13.07 4.57 14.63
N PHE A 133 13.53 3.38 15.01
CA PHE A 133 12.94 2.57 16.07
C PHE A 133 13.93 2.45 17.23
N PHE A 134 13.53 2.88 18.42
CA PHE A 134 14.34 2.90 19.63
C PHE A 134 14.18 1.61 20.40
N GLY A 135 15.30 0.97 20.74
CA GLY A 135 15.34 -0.22 21.59
C GLY A 135 14.86 0.10 22.99
N SER A 136 14.09 -0.82 23.57
CA SER A 136 13.61 -0.73 24.95
C SER A 136 13.69 -2.10 25.61
N GLY A 137 14.89 -2.48 26.01
CA GLY A 137 15.16 -3.70 26.77
C GLY A 137 14.60 -4.97 26.09
N ALA A 138 13.81 -5.71 26.85
CA ALA A 138 13.18 -6.96 26.42
C ALA A 138 11.93 -6.75 25.56
N ASP A 139 11.37 -5.54 25.53
CA ASP A 139 10.09 -5.29 24.88
C ASP A 139 10.20 -5.19 23.37
N GLY A 140 11.35 -4.83 22.82
CA GLY A 140 11.51 -4.65 21.37
C GLY A 140 12.06 -3.29 20.99
N PHE A 141 11.73 -2.89 19.76
CA PHE A 141 11.99 -1.55 19.27
C PHE A 141 10.68 -0.82 19.04
N PHE A 142 10.60 0.41 19.54
CA PHE A 142 9.45 1.29 19.43
C PHE A 142 9.74 2.38 18.42
N GLY A 143 8.91 2.47 17.40
CA GLY A 143 9.02 3.41 16.29
C GLY A 143 8.03 4.56 16.39
N PRO A 144 7.96 5.35 15.32
CA PRO A 144 6.94 6.39 15.18
C PRO A 144 5.53 5.80 15.32
N GLU A 145 4.64 6.60 15.90
CA GLU A 145 3.23 6.28 16.08
C GLU A 145 2.94 4.98 16.85
N GLY A 146 3.85 4.56 17.73
CA GLY A 146 3.68 3.38 18.58
C GLY A 146 3.93 2.05 17.87
N ALA A 147 4.41 2.06 16.63
CA ALA A 147 4.78 0.83 15.93
C ALA A 147 5.84 0.05 16.71
N LYS A 148 5.63 -1.25 16.86
CA LYS A 148 6.49 -2.11 17.68
C LYS A 148 7.09 -3.22 16.83
N ILE A 149 8.42 -3.27 16.77
CA ILE A 149 9.17 -4.41 16.26
C ILE A 149 9.47 -5.32 17.45
N PRO A 150 8.90 -6.54 17.52
CA PRO A 150 9.23 -7.46 18.61
C PRO A 150 10.72 -7.80 18.55
N ALA A 151 11.44 -7.60 19.66
CA ALA A 151 12.84 -8.02 19.71
C ALA A 151 12.90 -9.55 19.71
N PRO A 152 13.77 -10.15 18.88
CA PRO A 152 14.22 -11.50 19.17
C PRO A 152 15.01 -11.46 20.48
N MET A 153 14.51 -12.13 21.53
CA MET A 153 15.21 -12.25 22.81
C MET A 153 16.61 -12.84 22.57
N GLY A 154 17.67 -12.10 22.93
CA GLY A 154 19.06 -12.59 22.83
C GLY A 154 19.76 -12.33 21.49
N GLY A 155 19.26 -11.37 20.70
CA GLY A 155 19.76 -11.14 19.35
C GLY A 155 19.04 -12.05 18.35
N GLY A 156 19.07 -11.67 17.07
CA GLY A 156 18.34 -12.42 16.06
C GLY A 156 18.23 -11.70 14.74
N VAL A 157 17.72 -12.45 13.77
CA VAL A 157 17.61 -11.99 12.38
C VAL A 157 16.19 -11.51 12.12
N VAL A 158 16.05 -10.30 11.59
CA VAL A 158 14.77 -9.68 11.24
C VAL A 158 14.80 -9.29 9.77
N ASP A 159 13.78 -9.74 9.04
CA ASP A 159 13.53 -9.38 7.65
C ASP A 159 12.59 -8.17 7.59
N PHE A 160 12.84 -7.25 6.68
CA PHE A 160 12.06 -6.03 6.45
C PHE A 160 11.59 -5.95 5.00
N GLN A 161 10.39 -5.44 4.80
CA GLN A 161 9.88 -5.02 3.49
C GLN A 161 9.04 -3.75 3.62
N VAL A 162 9.09 -2.93 2.58
CA VAL A 162 8.43 -1.63 2.50
C VAL A 162 7.56 -1.59 1.25
N ALA A 163 6.39 -0.99 1.34
CA ALA A 163 5.56 -0.62 0.20
C ALA A 163 5.17 0.85 0.32
N VAL A 164 4.97 1.52 -0.82
CA VAL A 164 4.41 2.86 -0.89
C VAL A 164 2.88 2.75 -0.85
N LEU A 165 2.27 3.56 0.02
CA LEU A 165 0.84 3.77 0.08
C LEU A 165 0.52 5.11 -0.57
N GLU A 166 -0.26 5.06 -1.64
CA GLU A 166 -0.77 6.26 -2.29
C GLU A 166 -2.09 6.68 -1.65
N ARG A 167 -2.11 7.86 -1.03
CA ARG A 167 -3.29 8.41 -0.37
C ARG A 167 -3.97 9.43 -1.29
N SER A 168 -5.22 9.14 -1.64
CA SER A 168 -6.11 10.11 -2.27
C SER A 168 -7.06 10.69 -1.24
N VAL A 169 -7.30 12.00 -1.32
CA VAL A 169 -8.34 12.65 -0.52
C VAL A 169 -9.66 12.50 -1.24
N VAL A 170 -10.53 11.65 -0.70
CA VAL A 170 -11.92 11.59 -1.11
C VAL A 170 -12.69 12.59 -0.27
N THR A 171 -12.93 13.77 -0.85
CA THR A 171 -13.88 14.72 -0.26
C THR A 171 -15.29 14.16 -0.43
N TYR A 172 -16.00 13.89 0.67
CA TYR A 172 -17.43 13.60 0.57
C TYR A 172 -18.15 14.88 0.16
N GLY A 173 -18.44 14.99 -1.14
CA GLY A 173 -19.39 15.98 -1.65
C GLY A 173 -20.81 15.64 -1.19
N ASP A 174 -21.46 16.58 -0.51
CA ASP A 174 -22.91 16.69 -0.34
C ASP A 174 -23.71 15.67 0.47
N ALA A 175 -23.11 14.68 1.11
CA ALA A 175 -23.81 13.99 2.18
C ALA A 175 -23.76 14.85 3.44
N HIS A 176 -24.84 15.57 3.74
CA HIS A 176 -25.06 16.31 4.99
C HIS A 176 -24.85 15.43 6.23
N VAL A 177 -23.60 15.19 6.62
CA VAL A 177 -23.28 14.69 7.96
C VAL A 177 -23.44 15.89 8.88
N GLN A 178 -24.54 15.92 9.62
CA GLN A 178 -24.92 16.98 10.58
C GLN A 178 -23.86 17.28 11.66
N PHE A 179 -22.71 16.60 11.68
CA PHE A 179 -21.72 16.63 12.75
C PHE A 179 -20.28 16.98 12.29
N GLY A 180 -20.14 17.73 11.20
CA GLY A 180 -18.87 18.38 10.83
C GLY A 180 -18.18 17.74 9.62
N TRP A 181 -17.35 18.56 8.97
CA TRP A 181 -16.55 18.17 7.80
C TRP A 181 -15.48 17.15 8.20
N GLY A 182 -15.80 15.86 8.09
CA GLY A 182 -14.84 14.78 8.26
C GLY A 182 -14.19 14.44 6.93
N TYR A 183 -12.88 14.67 6.79
CA TYR A 183 -12.11 14.07 5.70
C TYR A 183 -11.88 12.60 6.04
N LYS A 184 -12.39 11.69 5.21
CA LYS A 184 -11.96 10.29 5.26
C LYS A 184 -10.87 10.10 4.21
N TYR A 185 -9.73 9.69 4.68
CA TYR A 185 -8.65 9.34 3.79
C TYR A 185 -8.71 7.86 3.47
N ILE A 186 -8.54 7.53 2.20
CA ILE A 186 -8.50 6.17 1.72
C ILE A 186 -7.24 6.04 0.89
N TYR A 187 -6.48 4.98 1.13
CA TYR A 187 -5.35 4.65 0.27
C TYR A 187 -5.91 3.99 -0.98
N THR A 188 -5.71 4.64 -2.12
CA THR A 188 -6.28 4.21 -3.40
C THR A 188 -5.40 3.18 -4.08
N GLN A 189 -4.08 3.25 -3.86
CA GLN A 189 -3.13 2.33 -4.44
C GLN A 189 -2.04 1.95 -3.43
N ILE A 190 -1.53 0.73 -3.58
CA ILE A 190 -0.41 0.20 -2.82
C ILE A 190 0.58 -0.32 -3.86
N SER A 191 1.86 0.09 -3.75
CA SER A 191 2.92 -0.46 -4.58
C SER A 191 3.09 -1.96 -4.35
N ASP A 192 3.90 -2.61 -5.18
CA ASP A 192 4.45 -3.90 -4.77
C ASP A 192 5.38 -3.75 -3.56
N TRP A 193 5.57 -4.84 -2.83
CA TRP A 193 6.54 -4.89 -1.73
C TRP A 193 7.96 -4.83 -2.29
N SER A 194 8.84 -4.11 -1.59
CA SER A 194 10.27 -4.08 -1.87
C SER A 194 10.93 -5.45 -1.69
N SER A 195 12.17 -5.59 -2.14
CA SER A 195 13.01 -6.75 -1.81
C SER A 195 13.17 -6.90 -0.29
N THR A 196 13.41 -8.12 0.18
CA THR A 196 13.68 -8.34 1.61
C THR A 196 15.06 -7.82 1.97
N GLN A 197 15.15 -6.99 3.02
CA GLN A 197 16.41 -6.64 3.68
C GLN A 197 16.47 -7.33 5.03
N THR A 198 17.60 -7.92 5.35
CA THR A 198 17.78 -8.74 6.56
C THR A 198 18.81 -8.09 7.46
N VAL A 199 18.48 -7.93 8.74
CA VAL A 199 19.37 -7.37 9.76
C VAL A 199 19.54 -8.34 10.92
N THR A 200 20.79 -8.53 11.34
CA THR A 200 21.13 -9.28 12.56
C THR A 200 21.27 -8.31 13.74
N ILE A 201 20.45 -8.49 14.76
CA ILE A 201 20.46 -7.73 16.02
C ILE A 201 21.41 -8.42 16.99
N GLY A 202 22.30 -7.65 17.62
CA GLY A 202 23.25 -8.15 18.64
C GLY A 202 24.69 -8.28 18.14
N ASP A 203 24.91 -8.32 16.82
CA ASP A 203 26.24 -8.11 16.26
C ASP A 203 26.46 -6.60 16.15
N SER A 204 27.32 -6.04 17.01
CA SER A 204 27.79 -4.66 16.87
C SER A 204 28.53 -4.57 15.54
N GLN A 205 27.84 -4.24 14.44
CA GLN A 205 28.52 -3.99 13.18
C GLN A 205 29.50 -2.84 13.43
N PRO A 206 30.79 -2.99 13.09
CA PRO A 206 31.71 -1.86 13.11
C PRO A 206 31.07 -0.75 12.29
N THR A 207 31.11 0.48 12.82
CA THR A 207 30.47 1.67 12.25
C THR A 207 30.82 1.79 10.77
N GLN A 208 30.00 1.20 9.90
CA GLN A 208 30.22 1.28 8.47
C GLN A 208 29.91 2.73 8.09
N ASN A 209 30.91 3.42 7.53
CA ASN A 209 30.73 4.69 6.86
C ASN A 209 29.44 4.61 6.03
N ARG A 210 28.50 5.52 6.31
CA ARG A 210 27.17 5.63 5.68
C ARG A 210 27.28 5.30 4.19
N VAL A 211 26.96 4.07 3.82
CA VAL A 211 26.81 3.70 2.42
C VAL A 211 25.48 4.34 2.02
N VAL A 212 25.55 5.53 1.43
CA VAL A 212 24.41 6.10 0.71
C VAL A 212 23.98 5.01 -0.26
N PRO A 213 22.69 4.63 -0.32
CA PRO A 213 22.22 3.66 -1.29
C PRO A 213 22.72 4.11 -2.66
N SER A 214 23.71 3.39 -3.20
CA SER A 214 24.10 3.61 -4.58
C SER A 214 22.89 3.20 -5.37
N VAL A 215 22.17 4.18 -5.93
CA VAL A 215 21.15 3.95 -6.95
C VAL A 215 21.76 2.91 -7.88
N PRO A 216 21.22 1.68 -7.96
CA PRO A 216 21.79 0.69 -8.84
C PRO A 216 21.79 1.32 -10.23
N ALA A 217 22.98 1.55 -10.78
CA ALA A 217 23.13 1.96 -12.16
C ALA A 217 22.27 0.97 -12.94
N GLN A 218 21.20 1.47 -13.58
CA GLN A 218 20.25 0.65 -14.30
C GLN A 218 21.09 -0.28 -15.17
N THR A 219 21.13 -1.57 -14.82
CA THR A 219 21.75 -2.54 -15.69
C THR A 219 20.87 -2.50 -16.94
N PRO A 220 21.39 -2.08 -18.11
CA PRO A 220 20.57 -2.02 -19.30
C PRO A 220 20.05 -3.44 -19.51
N SER A 221 18.76 -3.62 -19.27
CA SER A 221 18.08 -4.85 -19.63
C SER A 221 18.33 -5.02 -21.12
N THR A 222 19.05 -6.07 -21.48
CA THR A 222 19.23 -6.47 -22.88
C THR A 222 17.84 -6.91 -23.36
N GLN A 223 17.02 -5.93 -23.74
CA GLN A 223 15.77 -6.17 -24.43
C GLN A 223 16.14 -6.81 -25.75
N ASN A 224 15.77 -8.08 -25.89
CA ASN A 224 15.65 -8.69 -27.20
C ASN A 224 14.67 -7.81 -28.01
N PRO A 225 15.04 -7.33 -29.21
CA PRO A 225 14.23 -6.38 -29.95
C PRO A 225 12.94 -7.07 -30.40
N THR A 226 11.87 -6.86 -29.65
CA THR A 226 10.52 -7.12 -30.15
C THR A 226 10.09 -5.87 -30.89
N SER A 227 9.91 -6.03 -32.21
CA SER A 227 9.51 -5.00 -33.15
C SER A 227 8.30 -4.20 -32.61
N ILE A 228 8.53 -2.91 -32.38
CA ILE A 228 7.52 -1.95 -31.94
C ILE A 228 6.75 -1.50 -33.19
N VAL A 229 5.47 -1.84 -33.25
CA VAL A 229 4.53 -1.21 -34.18
C VAL A 229 4.24 0.20 -33.67
N PRO A 230 4.29 1.27 -34.49
CA PRO A 230 4.05 2.63 -34.03
C PRO A 230 2.57 2.80 -33.66
N SER A 231 2.28 3.03 -32.38
CA SER A 231 0.97 3.49 -31.92
C SER A 231 0.96 5.01 -31.90
N THR A 232 0.24 5.60 -32.84
CA THR A 232 -0.03 7.05 -32.92
C THR A 232 -0.70 7.54 -31.64
N ALA A 233 -0.11 8.57 -31.04
CA ALA A 233 -0.65 9.28 -29.88
C ALA A 233 -1.97 9.98 -30.25
N GLN A 234 -3.01 9.74 -29.44
CA GLN A 234 -4.30 10.43 -29.56
C GLN A 234 -4.42 11.45 -28.41
N PRO A 235 -4.95 12.67 -28.66
CA PRO A 235 -4.97 13.72 -27.66
C PRO A 235 -6.03 13.47 -26.59
N ASN A 236 -5.62 13.61 -25.33
CA ASN A 236 -6.50 13.59 -24.17
C ASN A 236 -7.29 14.89 -24.12
N ASN A 237 -8.61 14.80 -24.35
CA ASN A 237 -9.55 15.85 -23.98
C ASN A 237 -10.08 15.56 -22.59
N GLU A 238 -9.63 16.35 -21.61
CA GLU A 238 -10.29 16.49 -20.33
C GLU A 238 -11.55 17.33 -20.50
N ASN A 239 -12.72 16.75 -20.22
CA ASN A 239 -13.90 17.49 -19.82
C ASN A 239 -14.63 16.66 -18.77
N GLY A 240 -14.52 17.11 -17.52
CA GLY A 240 -15.29 16.54 -16.42
C GLY A 240 -16.78 16.80 -16.60
N PHE A 241 -17.58 15.77 -16.34
CA PHE A 241 -18.99 15.97 -15.98
C PHE A 241 -19.43 14.91 -14.96
N LEU A 242 -19.83 15.43 -13.80
CA LEU A 242 -20.46 14.76 -12.67
C LEU A 242 -21.93 14.43 -13.02
N VAL A 243 -22.23 13.19 -13.43
CA VAL A 243 -23.41 12.38 -13.02
C VAL A 243 -23.08 10.92 -13.38
N GLY A 244 -22.79 10.12 -12.36
CA GLY A 244 -22.21 8.78 -12.44
C GLY A 244 -23.16 7.67 -12.93
N LEU A 245 -23.56 7.73 -14.19
CA LEU A 245 -23.87 6.55 -15.00
C LEU A 245 -23.12 6.75 -16.30
N GLY A 246 -21.96 6.09 -16.45
CA GLY A 246 -21.21 6.13 -17.71
C GLY A 246 -22.15 5.83 -18.87
N TRP A 247 -21.97 6.51 -20.01
CA TRP A 247 -22.85 6.39 -21.19
C TRP A 247 -23.11 4.93 -21.59
N GLU A 248 -22.16 4.04 -21.31
CA GLU A 248 -22.29 2.58 -21.44
C GLU A 248 -23.48 1.99 -20.66
N ARG A 249 -23.66 2.38 -19.40
CA ARG A 249 -24.78 1.92 -18.56
C ARG A 249 -26.11 2.49 -19.04
N ILE A 250 -26.11 3.74 -19.49
CA ILE A 250 -27.30 4.37 -20.09
C ILE A 250 -27.69 3.62 -21.37
N ALA A 251 -26.73 3.30 -22.23
CA ALA A 251 -26.97 2.52 -23.45
C ALA A 251 -27.52 1.11 -23.13
N ILE A 252 -26.97 0.43 -22.13
CA ILE A 252 -27.48 -0.88 -21.68
C ILE A 252 -28.92 -0.78 -21.18
N ILE A 253 -29.24 0.23 -20.38
CA ILE A 253 -30.61 0.43 -19.85
C ILE A 253 -31.58 0.73 -20.99
N VAL A 254 -31.22 1.63 -21.92
CA VAL A 254 -32.05 1.95 -23.08
C VAL A 254 -32.28 0.72 -23.96
N LEU A 255 -31.25 -0.07 -24.21
CA LEU A 255 -31.35 -1.31 -24.99
C LEU A 255 -32.27 -2.33 -24.30
N ALA A 256 -32.14 -2.51 -22.98
CA ALA A 256 -32.99 -3.42 -22.21
C ALA A 256 -34.47 -3.02 -22.25
N VAL A 257 -34.77 -1.71 -22.14
CA VAL A 257 -36.13 -1.18 -22.29
C VAL A 257 -36.67 -1.45 -23.70
N PHE A 258 -35.86 -1.21 -24.73
CA PHE A 258 -36.27 -1.41 -26.12
C PHE A 258 -36.60 -2.88 -26.42
N VAL A 259 -35.79 -3.82 -25.91
CA VAL A 259 -36.05 -5.27 -26.02
C VAL A 259 -37.34 -5.64 -25.30
N GLY A 260 -37.58 -5.12 -24.09
CA GLY A 260 -38.80 -5.36 -23.34
C GLY A 260 -40.06 -4.94 -24.11
N VAL A 261 -40.05 -3.74 -24.71
CA VAL A 261 -41.16 -3.23 -25.54
C VAL A 261 -41.39 -4.13 -26.76
N LEU A 262 -40.33 -4.59 -27.41
CA LEU A 262 -40.41 -5.42 -28.61
C LEU A 262 -41.03 -6.79 -28.30
N VAL A 263 -40.66 -7.41 -27.18
CA VAL A 263 -41.27 -8.67 -26.71
C VAL A 263 -42.76 -8.50 -26.45
N VAL A 264 -43.18 -7.40 -25.81
CA VAL A 264 -44.60 -7.10 -25.57
C VAL A 264 -45.38 -6.93 -26.87
N LEU A 265 -44.86 -6.15 -27.82
CA LEU A 265 -45.50 -5.94 -29.13
C LEU A 265 -45.68 -7.23 -29.91
N VAL A 266 -44.65 -8.07 -29.94
CA VAL A 266 -44.70 -9.41 -30.57
C VAL A 266 -45.78 -10.27 -29.90
N GLY A 267 -45.83 -10.30 -28.57
CA GLY A 267 -46.86 -11.03 -27.82
C GLY A 267 -48.30 -10.56 -28.13
N VAL A 268 -48.52 -9.24 -28.27
CA VAL A 268 -49.81 -8.67 -28.65
C VAL A 268 -50.22 -9.07 -30.07
N LEU A 269 -49.28 -9.02 -31.02
CA LEU A 269 -49.53 -9.45 -32.41
C LEU A 269 -49.90 -10.93 -32.48
N PHE A 270 -49.18 -11.80 -31.75
CA PHE A 270 -49.51 -13.23 -31.68
C PHE A 270 -50.90 -13.49 -31.10
N ARG A 271 -51.29 -12.77 -30.03
CA ARG A 271 -52.66 -12.87 -29.47
C ARG A 271 -53.72 -12.43 -30.48
N LYS A 272 -53.46 -11.40 -31.27
CA LYS A 272 -54.42 -10.86 -32.26
C LYS A 272 -54.59 -11.79 -33.46
N VAL A 273 -53.52 -12.46 -33.91
CA VAL A 273 -53.58 -13.46 -34.99
C VAL A 273 -54.35 -14.71 -34.55
N SER A 274 -54.09 -15.21 -33.33
CA SER A 274 -54.76 -16.40 -32.80
C SER A 274 -56.30 -16.26 -32.72
N LYS A 275 -56.81 -15.05 -32.42
CA LYS A 275 -58.25 -14.76 -32.39
C LYS A 275 -58.95 -14.70 -33.75
N LYS A 276 -58.21 -14.58 -34.86
CA LYS A 276 -58.80 -14.50 -36.21
C LYS A 276 -58.87 -15.86 -36.92
N SER A 277 -58.20 -16.87 -36.38
CA SER A 277 -58.05 -18.19 -37.00
C SER A 277 -58.92 -19.28 -36.36
N GLY A 278 -59.85 -18.90 -35.48
CA GLY A 278 -60.89 -19.76 -34.91
C GLY A 278 -62.25 -19.11 -35.08
#